data_AF-A0AAJ2LGM7-F1
#
_entry.id   AF-A0AAJ2LGM7-F1
#
_cell.length_a   1.000
_cell.length_b   1.000
_cell.length_c   1.000
_cell.angle_alpha   90.00
_cell.angle_beta   90.00
_cell.angle_gamma   90.00
#
_symmetry.space_group_name_H-M   'P 1'
#
loop_
_entity.id
_entity.type
_entity.pdbx_description
1 polymer ?
#
loop_
_entity_poly.entity_id
_entity_poly.type
_entity_poly.pdbx_seq_one_letter_code
_entity_poly.pdbx_strand_id
1 'polypeptide(L)'
;MAQDLHTVSVSDASDPLAQADRLLVVLKKAFANVAGGSAGASVTVAVTGLRLPAKYTVFVTPDQDATYWISGRSAAGFTVNLSPRLVASTLAAGTLDILVLA
;
A
#
# COMPACT_ATOMS: atom_id res chain seq x y z
N MET A 1 14.62 14.40 -0.39
CA MET A 1 13.94 15.69 -0.61
C MET A 1 12.56 15.35 -1.16
N ALA A 2 11.49 15.80 -0.51
CA ALA A 2 10.12 15.63 -1.00
C ALA A 2 9.73 16.93 -1.74
N GLN A 3 9.00 16.80 -2.84
CA GLN A 3 8.49 17.91 -3.62
C GLN A 3 7.03 18.12 -3.24
N ASP A 4 6.67 19.33 -2.80
CA ASP A 4 5.29 19.67 -2.47
C ASP A 4 4.43 19.66 -3.72
N LEU A 5 3.45 18.76 -3.76
CA LEU A 5 2.56 18.57 -4.89
C LEU A 5 1.13 18.99 -4.52
N HIS A 6 0.83 20.28 -4.66
CA HIS A 6 -0.48 20.93 -4.69
C HIS A 6 -1.43 20.76 -3.48
N THR A 7 -2.16 21.83 -3.17
CA THR A 7 -3.05 21.97 -2.02
C THR A 7 -4.07 20.83 -1.94
N VAL A 8 -3.92 19.96 -0.95
CA VAL A 8 -4.93 18.94 -0.63
C VAL A 8 -6.19 19.69 -0.18
N SER A 9 -7.24 19.64 -0.99
CA SER A 9 -8.54 20.19 -0.63
C SER A 9 -9.26 19.21 0.30
N VAL A 10 -9.55 19.66 1.52
CA VAL A 10 -10.29 18.90 2.53
C VAL A 10 -11.76 19.32 2.43
N SER A 11 -12.67 18.36 2.40
CA SER A 11 -14.12 18.64 2.39
C SER A 11 -14.54 19.32 3.69
N ASP A 12 -15.37 20.35 3.58
CA ASP A 12 -15.99 21.04 4.72
C ASP A 12 -16.97 20.14 5.49
N ALA A 13 -17.41 19.03 4.88
CA ALA A 13 -18.22 17.99 5.51
C ALA A 13 -17.40 16.89 6.21
N SER A 14 -16.06 16.99 6.28
CA SER A 14 -15.22 16.01 6.99
C SER A 14 -14.97 16.39 8.45
N ASP A 15 -14.71 15.39 9.30
CA ASP A 15 -14.26 15.64 10.67
C ASP A 15 -12.99 16.50 10.67
N PRO A 16 -12.84 17.45 11.61
CA PRO A 16 -11.66 18.32 11.66
C PRO A 16 -10.39 17.48 11.75
N LEU A 17 -9.47 17.72 10.81
CA LEU A 17 -8.17 17.06 10.82
C LEU A 17 -7.45 17.40 12.12
N ALA A 18 -7.19 16.38 12.94
CA ALA A 18 -6.44 16.56 14.19
C ALA A 18 -5.04 17.16 13.96
N GLN A 19 -4.49 17.03 12.74
CA GLN A 19 -3.21 17.59 12.31
C GLN A 19 -3.31 17.99 10.82
N ALA A 20 -3.43 19.28 10.52
CA ALA A 20 -3.70 19.78 9.16
C ALA A 20 -2.52 19.66 8.16
N ASP A 21 -1.28 19.42 8.64
CA ASP A 21 -0.06 19.58 7.83
C ASP A 21 0.83 18.33 7.74
N ARG A 22 0.29 17.11 7.88
CA ARG A 22 1.11 15.88 7.90
C ARG A 22 0.85 14.86 6.80
N LEU A 23 -0.02 15.17 5.85
CA LEU A 23 -0.43 14.24 4.81
C LEU A 23 0.71 13.97 3.79
N LEU A 24 1.54 12.96 4.08
CA LEU A 24 2.53 12.46 3.12
C LEU A 24 1.86 11.46 2.18
N VAL A 25 1.63 11.86 0.93
CA VAL A 25 1.14 10.98 -0.13
C VAL A 25 2.32 10.34 -0.83
N VAL A 26 2.51 9.02 -0.63
CA VAL A 26 3.47 8.25 -1.41
C VAL A 26 2.71 7.31 -2.32
N LEU A 27 2.77 7.60 -3.63
CA LEU A 27 2.26 6.72 -4.66
C LEU A 27 3.41 5.92 -5.27
N LYS A 28 3.40 4.60 -5.07
CA LYS A 28 4.28 3.67 -5.78
C LYS A 28 3.43 2.92 -6.78
N LYS A 29 3.61 3.27 -8.06
CA LYS A 29 2.95 2.57 -9.16
C LYS A 29 3.75 1.35 -9.59
N ALA A 30 3.04 0.33 -10.06
CA ALA A 30 3.63 -0.83 -10.70
C ALA A 30 4.64 -1.60 -9.82
N PHE A 31 4.38 -1.75 -8.51
CA PHE A 31 5.25 -2.57 -7.68
C PHE A 31 5.05 -4.04 -8.06
N ALA A 32 6.10 -4.69 -8.55
CA ALA A 32 5.99 -6.05 -9.05
C ALA A 32 5.78 -7.04 -7.89
N ASN A 33 4.78 -7.92 -8.02
CA ASN A 33 4.64 -9.10 -7.17
C ASN A 33 5.09 -10.35 -7.94
N VAL A 34 5.63 -11.34 -7.22
CA VAL A 34 5.91 -12.65 -7.80
C VAL A 34 4.62 -13.46 -7.95
N ALA A 35 4.60 -14.44 -8.85
CA ALA A 35 3.49 -15.38 -8.93
C ALA A 35 3.40 -16.25 -7.67
N GLY A 36 2.19 -16.62 -7.27
CA GLY A 36 1.98 -17.60 -6.21
C GLY A 36 2.39 -18.99 -6.71
N GLY A 37 3.21 -19.71 -5.93
CA GLY A 37 3.75 -21.02 -6.35
C GLY A 37 2.70 -22.14 -6.48
N SER A 38 1.49 -21.94 -5.96
CA SER A 38 0.36 -22.88 -6.05
C SER A 38 -0.98 -22.15 -5.89
N ALA A 39 -2.08 -22.85 -6.17
CA ALA A 39 -3.42 -22.37 -5.87
C ALA A 39 -3.57 -22.05 -4.37
N GLY A 40 -4.19 -20.91 -4.05
CA GLY A 40 -4.33 -20.44 -2.67
C GLY A 40 -3.04 -19.88 -2.05
N ALA A 41 -1.89 -19.92 -2.75
CA ALA A 41 -0.63 -19.44 -2.19
C ALA A 41 -0.64 -17.92 -2.07
N SER A 42 -0.26 -17.44 -0.88
CA SER A 42 -0.03 -16.02 -0.67
C SER A 42 1.31 -15.58 -1.24
N VAL A 43 1.35 -14.35 -1.73
CA VAL A 43 2.55 -13.66 -2.23
C VAL A 43 2.91 -12.56 -1.25
N THR A 44 4.18 -12.51 -0.87
CA THR A 44 4.71 -11.49 0.03
C THR A 44 5.61 -10.52 -0.74
N VAL A 45 5.33 -9.24 -0.57
CA VAL A 45 5.96 -8.14 -1.29
C VAL A 45 6.54 -7.16 -0.27
N ALA A 46 7.87 -7.14 -0.18
CA ALA A 46 8.58 -6.24 0.74
C ALA A 46 8.76 -4.85 0.10
N VAL A 47 8.17 -3.83 0.71
CA VAL A 47 8.27 -2.44 0.28
C VAL A 47 9.27 -1.74 1.19
N THR A 48 10.45 -1.43 0.65
CA THR A 48 11.58 -0.87 1.41
C THR A 48 12.09 0.44 0.80
N GLY A 49 13.03 1.09 1.48
CA GLY A 49 13.64 2.34 1.01
C GLY A 49 12.75 3.57 1.16
N LEU A 50 11.73 3.49 2.03
CA LEU A 50 10.85 4.60 2.35
C LEU A 50 11.33 5.33 3.60
N ARG A 51 10.89 6.58 3.76
CA ARG A 51 11.06 7.35 5.01
C ARG A 51 9.66 7.71 5.50
N LEU A 52 9.13 6.86 6.37
CA LEU A 52 7.76 6.94 6.87
C LEU A 52 7.75 7.38 8.34
N PRO A 53 6.73 8.14 8.77
CA PRO A 53 6.56 8.50 10.18
C PRO A 53 6.09 7.30 11.00
N ALA A 54 6.04 7.47 12.32
CA ALA A 54 5.69 6.39 13.26
C ALA A 54 4.24 5.90 13.12
N LYS A 55 3.32 6.72 12.62
CA LYS A 55 1.93 6.37 12.34
C LYS A 55 1.64 6.70 10.89
N TYR A 56 1.15 5.70 10.15
CA TYR A 56 0.76 5.84 8.76
C TYR A 56 -0.22 4.74 8.36
N THR A 57 -1.05 5.04 7.38
CA THR A 57 -2.01 4.14 6.74
C THR A 57 -1.50 3.76 5.36
N VAL A 58 -1.77 2.53 4.94
CA VAL A 58 -1.36 2.01 3.63
C VAL A 58 -2.61 1.46 2.96
N PHE A 59 -2.86 1.91 1.73
CA PHE A 59 -3.89 1.41 0.84
C PHE A 59 -3.19 0.72 -0.34
N VAL A 60 -3.69 -0.47 -0.68
CA VAL A 60 -3.16 -1.26 -1.79
C VAL A 60 -4.30 -1.55 -2.75
N THR A 61 -4.03 -1.32 -4.04
CA THR A 61 -4.94 -1.68 -5.13
C THR A 61 -4.24 -2.73 -5.98
N PRO A 62 -4.52 -4.03 -5.77
CA PRO A 62 -3.99 -5.08 -6.63
C PRO A 62 -4.69 -5.07 -8.00
N ASP A 63 -3.97 -5.43 -9.06
CA ASP A 63 -4.50 -5.59 -10.43
C ASP A 63 -5.22 -6.92 -10.68
N GLN A 64 -5.30 -7.76 -9.65
CA GLN A 64 -5.86 -9.12 -9.68
C GLN A 64 -6.78 -9.35 -8.48
N ASP A 65 -7.65 -10.38 -8.54
CA ASP A 65 -8.59 -10.71 -7.46
C ASP A 65 -7.87 -11.31 -6.24
N ALA A 66 -7.37 -10.42 -5.39
CA ALA A 66 -6.65 -10.74 -4.18
C ALA A 66 -7.19 -9.98 -2.97
N THR A 67 -7.17 -10.61 -1.81
CA THR A 67 -7.21 -9.93 -0.53
C THR A 67 -5.79 -9.53 -0.14
N TYR A 68 -5.66 -8.44 0.61
CA TYR A 68 -4.35 -7.98 1.06
C TYR A 68 -4.34 -7.62 2.54
N TRP A 69 -3.18 -7.74 3.15
CA TRP A 69 -2.91 -7.22 4.50
C TRP A 69 -1.48 -6.74 4.62
N ILE A 70 -1.27 -5.80 5.55
CA ILE A 70 0.02 -5.15 5.77
C ILE A 70 0.64 -5.70 7.06
N SER A 71 1.92 -6.04 7.00
CA SER A 71 2.71 -6.51 8.14
C SER A 71 4.08 -5.81 8.19
N GLY A 72 4.85 -6.02 9.27
CA GLY A 72 6.23 -5.53 9.37
C GLY A 72 6.39 -4.01 9.21
N ARG A 73 5.43 -3.23 9.72
CA ARG A 73 5.43 -1.76 9.59
C ARG A 73 6.62 -1.15 10.33
N SER A 74 7.36 -0.28 9.64
CA SER A 74 8.53 0.41 10.17
C SER A 74 8.70 1.78 9.50
N ALA A 75 9.58 2.62 10.04
CA ALA A 75 9.94 3.89 9.41
C ALA A 75 10.65 3.72 8.04
N ALA A 76 11.20 2.54 7.75
CA ALA A 76 11.94 2.26 6.52
C ALA A 76 11.10 1.56 5.43
N GLY A 77 9.90 1.08 5.79
CA GLY A 77 9.10 0.25 4.90
C GLY A 77 8.08 -0.63 5.61
N PHE A 78 7.45 -1.50 4.85
CA PHE A 78 6.42 -2.45 5.29
C PHE A 78 6.32 -3.61 4.31
N THR A 79 5.57 -4.64 4.69
CA THR A 79 5.33 -5.80 3.85
C THR A 79 3.86 -5.87 3.45
N VAL A 80 3.61 -5.95 2.15
CA VAL A 80 2.29 -6.22 1.58
C VAL A 80 2.19 -7.73 1.36
N ASN A 81 1.20 -8.37 1.97
CA ASN A 81 0.85 -9.74 1.67
C ASN A 81 -0.41 -9.75 0.81
N LEU A 82 -0.40 -10.54 -0.24
CA LEU A 82 -1.52 -10.78 -1.13
C LEU A 82 -1.91 -12.25 -1.04
N SER A 83 -3.21 -12.53 -0.91
CA SER A 83 -3.73 -13.89 -1.06
C SER A 83 -4.83 -13.87 -2.12
N PRO A 84 -4.90 -14.86 -3.01
CA PRO A 84 -6.04 -14.97 -3.89
C PRO A 84 -7.30 -15.16 -3.05
N ARG A 85 -8.41 -14.53 -3.48
CA ARG A 85 -9.67 -14.58 -2.75
C ARG A 85 -10.27 -15.99 -2.71
N LEU A 86 -10.08 -16.74 -3.79
CA LEU A 86 -10.53 -18.12 -3.94
C LEU A 86 -9.33 -19.06 -3.84
N VAL A 87 -9.47 -20.13 -3.04
CA VAL A 87 -8.39 -21.12 -2.81
C VAL A 87 -7.99 -21.87 -4.08
N ALA A 88 -8.90 -21.99 -5.06
CA ALA A 88 -8.61 -22.59 -6.36
C ALA A 88 -7.84 -21.65 -7.31
N SER A 89 -7.75 -20.36 -7.00
CA SER A 89 -7.08 -19.37 -7.85
C SER A 89 -5.60 -19.28 -7.50
N THR A 90 -4.77 -19.08 -8.51
CA THR A 90 -3.34 -18.79 -8.37
C THR A 90 -3.10 -17.33 -8.72
N LEU A 91 -2.29 -16.64 -7.92
CA LEU A 91 -1.90 -15.26 -8.24
C LEU A 91 -0.86 -15.25 -9.35
N ALA A 92 -1.08 -14.41 -10.35
CA ALA A 92 -0.11 -14.16 -11.40
C ALA A 92 0.94 -13.15 -10.91
N ALA A 93 2.11 -13.18 -11.57
CA ALA A 93 3.03 -12.06 -11.47
C ALA A 93 2.37 -10.85 -12.13
N GLY A 94 2.41 -9.70 -11.44
CA GLY A 94 1.67 -8.52 -11.83
C GLY A 94 2.16 -7.30 -11.08
N THR A 95 1.31 -6.29 -11.04
CA THR A 95 1.60 -5.00 -10.45
C THR A 95 0.56 -4.62 -9.41
N LEU A 96 1.02 -4.02 -8.32
CA LEU A 96 0.14 -3.42 -7.34
C LEU A 96 0.49 -1.95 -7.16
N ASP A 97 -0.55 -1.13 -7.03
CA ASP A 97 -0.42 0.28 -6.71
C ASP A 97 -0.56 0.47 -5.21
N ILE A 98 0.33 1.29 -4.64
CA ILE A 98 0.37 1.55 -3.21
C ILE A 98 0.24 3.03 -2.95
N LEU A 99 -0.73 3.38 -2.11
CA LEU A 99 -0.91 4.70 -1.55
C LEU A 99 -0.60 4.65 -0.05
N VAL A 100 0.38 5.43 0.39
CA VAL A 100 0.65 5.66 1.82
C VAL A 100 0.14 7.03 2.20
N LEU A 101 -0.54 7.11 3.35
CA LEU A 101 -1.06 8.32 3.96
C LEU A 101 -0.52 8.39 5.38
N ALA A 102 -0.02 9.54 5.81
CA ALA A 102 0.60 9.72 7.13
C ALA A 102 0.11 10.97 7.85
#